data_AF-J6GSR7-F1
#
_entry.id   AF-J6GSR7-F1
#
_cell.length_a   1.000
_cell.length_b   1.000
_cell.length_c   1.000
_cell.angle_alpha   90.00
_cell.angle_beta   90.00
_cell.angle_gamma   90.00
#
_symmetry.space_group_name_H-M   'P 1'
#
loop_
_entity.id
_entity.type
_entity.pdbx_description
1 polymer ?
#
loop_
_entity_poly.entity_id
_entity_poly.type
_entity_poly.pdbx_seq_one_letter_code
_entity_poly.pdbx_strand_id
1 'polypeptide(L)'
;MQAVHPDEIAAYLEVYTSQIIKDLSGMHIAIDGKNMRGTNPRGHGESSYILSAWVNEHSLSIAQEAVGEKTNEITCVPKLLDKLALEGAIVTMDAMGTQVEIAEQVVKKKADFVLALKGNQRHLFEDTTDAFSTRQPHKRYPEQENKGTLGN
;
A
#
# COMPACT_ATOMS: atom_id res chain seq x y z
N MET A 1 33.10 11.03 -8.59
CA MET A 1 31.70 11.08 -8.12
C MET A 1 31.67 10.30 -6.82
N GLN A 2 31.52 10.97 -5.68
CA GLN A 2 31.47 10.27 -4.38
C GLN A 2 30.11 9.59 -4.28
N ALA A 3 30.10 8.27 -4.11
CA ALA A 3 28.87 7.52 -3.92
C ALA A 3 28.27 7.89 -2.56
N VAL A 4 27.00 8.30 -2.54
CA VAL A 4 26.25 8.53 -1.31
C VAL A 4 25.79 7.17 -0.77
N HIS A 5 25.87 6.97 0.55
CA HIS A 5 25.42 5.72 1.16
C HIS A 5 23.90 5.57 1.00
N PRO A 6 23.37 4.41 0.59
CA PRO A 6 21.93 4.21 0.39
C PRO A 6 21.08 4.59 1.61
N ASP A 7 21.57 4.24 2.81
CA ASP A 7 20.86 4.55 4.06
C ASP A 7 20.78 6.06 4.33
N GLU A 8 21.78 6.84 3.90
CA GLU A 8 21.73 8.30 4.05
C GLU A 8 20.68 8.91 3.12
N ILE A 9 20.55 8.40 1.89
CA ILE A 9 19.49 8.82 0.96
C ILE A 9 18.12 8.45 1.53
N ALA A 10 17.97 7.23 2.04
CA ALA A 10 16.71 6.77 2.63
C ALA A 10 16.28 7.65 3.82
N ALA A 11 17.20 7.93 4.74
CA ALA A 11 16.94 8.80 5.88
C ALA A 11 16.54 10.21 5.45
N TYR A 12 17.20 10.76 4.42
CA TYR A 12 16.86 12.10 3.93
C TYR A 12 15.50 12.15 3.24
N LEU A 13 15.15 11.09 2.50
CA LEU A 13 13.84 10.96 1.88
C LEU A 13 12.74 10.86 2.94
N GLU A 14 12.95 10.12 4.02
CA GLU A 14 12.01 10.05 5.16
C GLU A 14 11.79 11.42 5.82
N VAL A 15 12.87 12.18 6.04
CA VAL A 15 12.75 13.55 6.58
C VAL A 15 11.99 14.45 5.60
N TYR A 16 12.31 14.39 4.32
CA TYR A 16 11.66 15.22 3.30
C TYR A 16 10.18 14.87 3.09
N THR A 17 9.84 13.57 3.06
CA THR A 17 8.44 13.14 2.94
C THR A 17 7.61 13.60 4.13
N SER A 18 8.17 13.59 5.35
CA SER A 18 7.47 14.12 6.54
C SER A 18 7.16 15.62 6.49
N GLN A 19 7.91 16.39 5.68
CA GLN A 19 7.63 17.81 5.46
C GLN A 19 6.49 18.05 4.47
N ILE A 20 6.33 17.13 3.50
CA ILE A 20 5.26 17.19 2.49
C ILE A 20 3.97 16.60 3.06
N ILE A 21 4.08 15.46 3.72
CA ILE A 21 2.98 14.64 4.22
C ILE A 21 3.08 14.62 5.74
N LYS A 22 2.25 15.43 6.40
CA LYS A 22 2.26 15.57 7.86
C LYS A 22 1.53 14.43 8.56
N ASP A 23 0.47 13.94 7.93
CA ASP A 23 -0.32 12.81 8.38
C ASP A 23 -0.86 12.05 7.16
N LEU A 24 -1.22 10.78 7.36
CA LEU A 24 -1.73 9.88 6.32
C LEU A 24 -3.25 9.70 6.41
N SER A 25 -3.94 10.47 7.27
CA SER A 25 -5.37 10.29 7.51
C SER A 25 -6.17 10.67 6.27
N GLY A 26 -7.07 9.79 5.85
CA GLY A 26 -7.86 9.94 4.63
C GLY A 26 -7.07 9.74 3.32
N MET A 27 -5.80 9.33 3.39
CA MET A 27 -4.99 9.08 2.20
C MET A 27 -5.07 7.64 1.73
N HIS A 28 -4.95 7.45 0.42
CA HIS A 28 -4.87 6.14 -0.22
C HIS A 28 -3.40 5.72 -0.41
N ILE A 29 -3.03 4.65 0.30
CA ILE A 29 -1.70 4.06 0.27
C ILE A 29 -1.75 2.74 -0.50
N ALA A 30 -1.17 2.71 -1.68
CA ALA A 30 -0.98 1.49 -2.46
C ALA A 30 0.35 0.82 -2.09
N ILE A 31 0.29 -0.45 -1.70
CA ILE A 31 1.49 -1.26 -1.51
C ILE A 31 1.61 -2.22 -2.68
N ASP A 32 2.69 -2.08 -3.43
CA ASP A 32 2.97 -2.87 -4.63
C ASP A 32 4.47 -3.09 -4.77
N GLY A 33 4.83 -4.25 -5.31
CA GLY A 33 6.20 -4.58 -5.60
C GLY A 33 6.50 -4.61 -7.09
N LYS A 34 7.74 -4.22 -7.40
CA LYS A 34 8.24 -4.18 -8.77
C LYS A 34 9.59 -4.86 -8.88
N ASN A 35 9.70 -5.72 -9.88
CA ASN A 35 10.98 -6.19 -10.39
C ASN A 35 11.69 -5.05 -11.13
N MET A 36 12.87 -4.69 -10.65
CA MET A 36 13.70 -3.66 -11.26
C MET A 36 14.42 -4.22 -12.49
N ARG A 37 14.21 -3.58 -13.64
CA ARG A 37 14.88 -3.96 -14.90
C ARG A 37 16.35 -3.52 -14.87
N GLY A 38 17.22 -4.30 -15.50
CA GLY A 38 18.65 -3.97 -15.63
C GLY A 38 19.50 -4.24 -14.38
N THR A 39 18.91 -4.77 -13.30
CA THR A 39 19.63 -5.14 -12.06
C THR A 39 20.33 -6.49 -12.15
N ASN A 40 20.01 -7.29 -13.16
CA ASN A 40 20.69 -8.54 -13.48
C ASN A 40 21.19 -8.55 -14.94
N PRO A 41 22.20 -7.72 -15.28
CA PRO A 41 22.65 -7.53 -16.66
C PRO A 41 23.36 -8.75 -17.27
N ARG A 42 23.76 -9.73 -16.47
CA ARG A 42 24.48 -10.93 -16.92
C ARG A 42 23.69 -12.24 -16.72
N GLY A 43 22.46 -12.18 -16.23
CA GLY A 43 21.62 -13.36 -16.01
C GLY A 43 22.11 -14.32 -14.92
N HIS A 44 23.13 -13.92 -14.14
CA HIS A 44 23.80 -14.76 -13.16
C HIS A 44 23.41 -14.44 -11.71
N GLY A 45 22.54 -13.46 -11.47
CA GLY A 45 21.97 -13.15 -10.14
C GLY A 45 20.44 -13.06 -10.17
N GLU A 46 19.81 -12.73 -9.05
CA GLU A 46 18.37 -12.43 -9.01
C GLU A 46 18.12 -10.95 -9.35
N SER A 47 16.97 -10.64 -9.95
CA SER A 47 16.56 -9.25 -10.17
C SER A 47 16.18 -8.61 -8.84
N SER A 48 16.61 -7.36 -8.60
CA SER A 48 16.20 -6.64 -7.40
C SER A 48 14.70 -6.38 -7.45
N TYR A 49 14.01 -6.85 -6.42
CA TYR A 49 12.58 -6.65 -6.25
C TYR A 49 12.36 -5.63 -5.14
N ILE A 50 11.64 -4.55 -5.43
CA ILE A 50 11.38 -3.47 -4.48
C ILE A 50 9.90 -3.43 -4.19
N LEU A 51 9.55 -3.56 -2.92
CA LEU A 51 8.22 -3.29 -2.39
C LEU A 51 8.14 -1.81 -2.03
N SER A 52 7.07 -1.12 -2.43
CA SER A 52 6.90 0.31 -2.20
C SER A 52 5.54 0.62 -1.59
N ALA A 53 5.50 1.64 -0.72
CA ALA A 53 4.28 2.26 -0.24
C ALA A 53 4.09 3.61 -0.94
N TRP A 54 3.06 3.71 -1.76
CA TRP A 54 2.77 4.83 -2.63
C TRP A 54 1.52 5.57 -2.17
N VAL A 55 1.64 6.88 -1.91
CA VAL A 55 0.52 7.76 -1.56
C VAL A 55 -0.03 8.38 -2.83
N ASN A 56 -1.28 8.08 -3.17
CA ASN A 56 -1.87 8.49 -4.44
C ASN A 56 -2.10 10.00 -4.54
N GLU A 57 -2.54 10.63 -3.45
CA GLU A 57 -2.85 12.07 -3.39
C GLU A 57 -1.62 12.93 -3.66
N HIS A 58 -0.44 12.42 -3.31
CA HIS A 58 0.83 13.13 -3.45
C HIS A 58 1.72 12.57 -4.56
N SER A 59 1.29 11.49 -5.22
CA SER A 59 2.10 10.78 -6.23
C SER A 59 3.53 10.50 -5.75
N LEU A 60 3.65 9.99 -4.53
CA LEU A 60 4.93 9.87 -3.82
C LEU A 60 5.07 8.51 -3.15
N SER A 61 6.23 7.89 -3.30
CA SER A 61 6.62 6.73 -2.50
C SER A 61 7.17 7.21 -1.15
N ILE A 62 6.53 6.80 -0.06
CA ILE A 62 6.91 7.24 1.31
C ILE A 62 7.78 6.24 2.05
N ALA A 63 7.75 4.97 1.64
CA ALA A 63 8.63 3.93 2.15
C ALA A 63 8.86 2.87 1.08
N GLN A 64 10.01 2.20 1.16
CA GLN A 64 10.38 1.09 0.28
C GLN A 64 11.14 0.03 1.07
N GLU A 65 11.03 -1.22 0.65
CA GLU A 65 11.78 -2.35 1.19
C GLU A 65 12.31 -3.21 0.04
N ALA A 66 13.61 -3.50 0.04
CA ALA A 66 14.18 -4.47 -0.88
C ALA A 66 13.77 -5.89 -0.43
N VAL A 67 13.17 -6.67 -1.33
CA VAL A 67 12.86 -8.07 -1.07
C VAL A 67 14.14 -8.87 -1.30
N GLY A 68 14.64 -9.51 -0.24
CA GLY A 68 15.88 -10.27 -0.26
C GLY A 68 15.72 -11.64 -0.93
N GLU A 69 16.86 -12.25 -1.30
CA GLU A 69 16.99 -13.47 -2.12
C GLU A 69 16.22 -14.71 -1.60
N LYS A 70 15.89 -14.77 -0.32
CA LYS A 70 15.15 -15.89 0.30
C LYS A 70 13.80 -15.47 0.88
N THR A 71 13.39 -14.23 0.62
CA THR A 71 12.17 -13.63 1.16
C THR A 71 11.20 -13.38 0.03
N ASN A 72 9.92 -13.28 0.35
CA ASN A 72 8.89 -12.87 -0.60
C ASN A 72 8.26 -11.56 -0.13
N GLU A 73 7.49 -10.92 -1.01
CA GLU A 73 6.76 -9.69 -0.66
C GLU A 73 5.91 -9.84 0.58
N ILE A 74 5.21 -10.97 0.72
CA ILE A 74 4.32 -11.25 1.84
C ILE A 74 5.07 -11.09 3.17
N THR A 75 6.32 -11.54 3.25
CA THR A 75 7.16 -11.38 4.45
C THR A 75 7.75 -9.98 4.65
N CYS A 76 7.83 -9.17 3.59
CA CYS A 76 8.34 -7.80 3.64
C CYS A 76 7.25 -6.77 3.94
N VAL A 77 6.00 -7.03 3.55
CA VAL A 77 4.87 -6.13 3.80
C VAL A 77 4.74 -5.75 5.27
N PRO A 78 4.79 -6.69 6.24
CA PRO A 78 4.69 -6.32 7.64
C PRO A 78 5.77 -5.35 8.11
N LYS A 79 7.01 -5.53 7.63
CA LYS A 79 8.13 -4.64 7.95
C LYS A 79 7.92 -3.26 7.37
N LEU A 80 7.39 -3.18 6.14
CA LEU A 80 7.07 -1.93 5.48
C LEU A 80 5.95 -1.18 6.23
N LEU A 81 4.87 -1.89 6.59
CA LEU A 81 3.76 -1.32 7.37
C LEU A 81 4.21 -0.80 8.73
N ASP A 82 5.15 -1.49 9.40
CA ASP A 82 5.67 -1.08 10.71
C ASP A 82 6.34 0.29 10.69
N LYS A 83 6.99 0.66 9.58
CA LYS A 83 7.63 1.97 9.38
C LYS A 83 6.62 3.11 9.17
N LEU A 84 5.35 2.80 8.91
CA LEU A 84 4.34 3.78 8.52
C LEU A 84 3.34 4.09 9.65
N ALA A 85 3.02 5.37 9.81
CA ALA A 85 1.98 5.87 10.71
C ALA A 85 0.62 5.94 9.96
N LEU A 86 -0.05 4.80 9.84
CA LEU A 86 -1.19 4.61 8.94
C LEU A 86 -2.56 5.04 9.52
N GLU A 87 -2.63 5.62 10.71
CA GLU A 87 -3.91 5.93 11.36
C GLU A 87 -4.82 6.77 10.45
N GLY A 88 -6.02 6.24 10.16
CA GLY A 88 -7.00 6.87 9.27
C GLY A 88 -6.74 6.71 7.77
N ALA A 89 -5.67 6.04 7.35
CA ALA A 89 -5.36 5.78 5.94
C ALA A 89 -6.14 4.57 5.38
N ILE A 90 -6.23 4.47 4.06
CA ILE A 90 -6.73 3.30 3.35
C ILE A 90 -5.57 2.60 2.65
N VAL A 91 -5.27 1.36 3.04
CA VAL A 91 -4.23 0.54 2.44
C VAL A 91 -4.82 -0.36 1.36
N THR A 92 -4.22 -0.36 0.17
CA THR A 92 -4.63 -1.28 -0.91
C THR A 92 -3.49 -2.14 -1.38
N MET A 93 -3.80 -3.41 -1.67
CA MET A 93 -2.82 -4.40 -2.13
C MET A 93 -3.44 -5.35 -3.14
N ASP A 94 -2.55 -5.99 -3.89
CA ASP A 94 -2.91 -7.04 -4.82
C ASP A 94 -3.36 -8.34 -4.12
N ALA A 95 -3.68 -9.34 -4.93
CA ALA A 95 -4.15 -10.63 -4.42
C ALA A 95 -3.08 -11.47 -3.73
N MET A 96 -1.80 -11.26 -4.06
CA MET A 96 -0.72 -11.95 -3.35
C MET A 96 -0.56 -11.42 -1.92
N GLY A 97 -0.76 -10.11 -1.72
CA GLY A 97 -0.77 -9.46 -0.42
C GLY A 97 -2.03 -9.66 0.43
N THR A 98 -3.06 -10.32 -0.11
CA THR A 98 -4.33 -10.57 0.62
C THR A 98 -4.16 -11.72 1.62
N GLN A 99 -3.54 -11.40 2.76
CA GLN A 99 -3.26 -12.31 3.87
C GLN A 99 -3.93 -11.81 5.16
N VAL A 100 -4.34 -12.73 6.03
CA VAL A 100 -5.05 -12.42 7.27
C VAL A 100 -4.18 -11.57 8.20
N GLU A 101 -2.91 -11.96 8.37
CA GLU A 101 -1.96 -11.29 9.27
C GLU A 101 -1.67 -9.85 8.82
N ILE A 102 -1.65 -9.61 7.49
CA ILE A 102 -1.47 -8.27 6.93
C ILE A 102 -2.70 -7.41 7.23
N ALA A 103 -3.91 -7.93 6.99
CA ALA A 103 -5.15 -7.23 7.30
C ALA A 103 -5.27 -6.89 8.80
N GLU A 104 -4.93 -7.83 9.68
CA GLU A 104 -4.89 -7.63 11.13
C GLU A 104 -3.92 -6.51 11.53
N GLN A 105 -2.74 -6.46 10.91
CA GLN A 105 -1.75 -5.42 11.18
C GLN A 105 -2.23 -4.03 10.73
N VAL A 106 -2.90 -3.93 9.58
CA VAL A 106 -3.50 -2.67 9.10
C VAL A 106 -4.57 -2.18 10.09
N VAL A 107 -5.47 -3.07 10.53
CA VAL A 107 -6.49 -2.75 11.55
C VAL A 107 -5.86 -2.35 12.87
N LYS A 108 -4.80 -3.05 13.32
CA LYS A 108 -4.07 -2.70 14.55
C LYS A 108 -3.45 -1.30 14.49
N LYS A 109 -3.08 -0.84 13.30
CA LYS A 109 -2.60 0.53 13.04
C LYS A 109 -3.73 1.55 12.84
N LYS A 110 -4.99 1.17 13.09
CA LYS A 110 -6.21 1.98 12.92
C LYS A 110 -6.36 2.53 11.49
N ALA A 111 -5.97 1.72 10.52
CA ALA A 111 -6.15 1.98 9.11
C ALA A 111 -7.22 1.05 8.55
N ASP A 112 -7.83 1.45 7.44
CA ASP A 112 -8.75 0.63 6.66
C ASP A 112 -7.99 -0.06 5.52
N PHE A 113 -8.57 -1.10 4.92
CA PHE A 113 -7.96 -1.79 3.79
C PHE A 113 -8.94 -2.12 2.66
N VAL A 114 -8.42 -2.20 1.44
CA VAL A 114 -9.07 -2.85 0.29
C VAL A 114 -8.07 -3.82 -0.33
N LEU A 115 -8.32 -5.11 -0.14
CA LEU A 115 -7.42 -6.18 -0.59
C LEU A 115 -8.10 -6.97 -1.72
N ALA A 116 -7.35 -7.21 -2.81
CA ALA A 116 -7.91 -7.87 -3.98
C ALA A 116 -8.03 -9.39 -3.77
N LEU A 117 -9.23 -9.96 -3.83
CA LEU A 117 -9.40 -11.41 -3.70
C LEU A 117 -9.27 -12.13 -5.05
N LYS A 118 -8.51 -13.23 -5.09
CA LYS A 118 -8.42 -14.13 -6.26
C LYS A 118 -9.09 -15.48 -5.95
N GLY A 119 -9.73 -16.07 -6.96
CA GLY A 119 -10.53 -17.30 -6.82
C GLY A 119 -9.76 -18.56 -6.42
N ASN A 120 -8.43 -18.50 -6.27
CA ASN A 120 -7.65 -19.60 -5.69
C ASN A 120 -7.83 -19.72 -4.17
N GLN A 121 -8.37 -18.69 -3.50
CA GLN A 121 -8.80 -18.76 -2.09
C GLN A 121 -10.28 -19.16 -2.01
N ARG A 122 -10.58 -20.45 -2.27
CA ARG A 122 -11.96 -20.94 -2.50
C ARG A 122 -12.96 -20.53 -1.42
N HIS A 123 -12.67 -20.82 -0.15
CA HIS A 123 -13.60 -20.51 0.95
C HIS A 123 -13.84 -19.02 1.11
N LEU A 124 -12.78 -18.20 1.12
CA LEU A 124 -12.93 -16.74 1.21
C LEU A 124 -13.68 -16.18 0.00
N PHE A 125 -13.47 -16.74 -1.19
CA PHE A 125 -14.17 -16.33 -2.40
C PHE A 125 -15.66 -16.67 -2.35
N GLU A 126 -16.02 -17.88 -1.90
CA GLU A 126 -17.41 -18.32 -1.68
C GLU A 126 -18.08 -17.43 -0.64
N ASP A 127 -17.48 -17.28 0.54
CA ASP A 127 -18.02 -16.46 1.64
C ASP A 127 -18.22 -14.99 1.21
N THR A 128 -17.25 -14.44 0.48
CA THR A 128 -17.34 -13.08 -0.06
C THR A 128 -18.47 -12.97 -1.07
N THR A 129 -18.58 -13.92 -2.01
CA THR A 129 -19.63 -13.94 -3.03
C THR A 129 -21.02 -14.02 -2.40
N ASP A 130 -21.20 -14.89 -1.40
CA ASP A 130 -22.46 -15.04 -0.67
C ASP A 130 -22.82 -13.78 0.12
N ALA A 131 -21.83 -13.18 0.80
CA ALA A 131 -22.02 -11.95 1.55
C ALA A 131 -22.45 -10.78 0.66
N PHE A 132 -21.88 -10.65 -0.55
CA PHE A 132 -22.27 -9.60 -1.50
C PHE A 132 -23.56 -9.90 -2.24
N SER A 133 -23.92 -11.17 -2.46
CA SER A 133 -25.17 -11.57 -3.13
C SER A 133 -26.40 -11.37 -2.24
N THR A 134 -26.24 -11.46 -0.92
CA THR A 134 -27.32 -11.36 0.06
C THR A 134 -27.49 -9.97 0.65
N ARG A 135 -26.49 -9.09 0.52
CA ARG A 135 -26.54 -7.71 1.01
C ARG A 135 -27.08 -6.77 -0.06
N GLN A 136 -28.05 -5.94 0.31
CA GLN A 136 -28.36 -4.76 -0.51
C GLN A 136 -27.20 -3.77 -0.40
N PRO A 137 -26.79 -3.10 -1.49
CA PRO A 137 -25.80 -2.05 -1.42
C PRO A 137 -26.25 -1.01 -0.39
N HIS A 138 -25.36 -0.67 0.54
CA HIS A 138 -25.63 0.37 1.52
C HIS A 138 -25.99 1.67 0.76
N LYS A 139 -27.04 2.38 1.20
CA LYS A 139 -27.49 3.61 0.52
C LYS A 139 -26.29 4.55 0.40
N ARG A 140 -25.98 4.92 -0.85
CA ARG A 140 -24.92 5.86 -1.25
C ARG A 140 -24.96 7.08 -0.31
N TYR A 141 -23.82 7.49 0.26
CA TYR A 141 -23.72 8.77 0.94
C TYR A 141 -24.27 9.85 -0.01
N PRO A 142 -25.20 10.72 0.44
CA PRO A 142 -25.71 11.77 -0.43
C PRO A 142 -24.53 12.59 -0.90
N GLU A 143 -24.38 12.73 -2.21
CA GLU A 143 -23.49 13.72 -2.82
C GLU A 143 -23.79 15.05 -2.12
N GLN A 144 -22.76 15.69 -1.56
CA GLN A 144 -22.94 17.05 -1.06
C GLN A 144 -23.39 17.88 -2.25
N GLU A 145 -24.68 18.25 -2.27
CA GLU A 145 -25.20 19.22 -3.21
C GLU A 145 -24.30 20.43 -3.12
N ASN A 146 -23.53 20.64 -4.18
CA ASN A 146 -22.74 21.83 -4.37
C ASN A 146 -23.76 22.97 -4.47
N LYS A 147 -24.10 23.59 -3.34
CA LYS A 147 -24.88 24.82 -3.30
C LYS A 147 -24.00 25.89 -3.93
N GLY A 148 -24.04 25.95 -5.26
CA GLY A 148 -23.54 27.07 -6.03
C GLY A 148 -24.23 28.32 -5.50
N THR A 149 -23.50 29.12 -4.74
CA THR A 149 -23.86 30.50 -4.45
C THR A 149 -23.70 31.27 -5.76
N LEU A 150 -24.78 31.35 -6.54
CA LEU A 150 -24.99 32.40 -7.52
C LEU A 150 -25.94 33.43 -6.88
N GLY A 151 -25.47 34.68 -6.78
CA GLY A 151 -26.18 35.86 -6.26
C GLY A 151 -25.42 36.46 -5.07
N ASN A 152 -24.87 37.68 -5.14
CA ASN A 152 -25.23 38.88 -5.92
C ASN A 152 -24.03 39.52 -6.61
#